data_AF-A0AB38DAM3-F1
#
_entry.id   AF-A0AB38DAM3-F1
#
_cell.length_a   1.000
_cell.length_b   1.000
_cell.length_c   1.000
_cell.angle_alpha   90.00
_cell.angle_beta   90.00
_cell.angle_gamma   90.00
#
_symmetry.space_group_name_H-M   'P 1'
#
loop_
_entity.id
_entity.type
_entity.pdbx_description
1 polymer ?
#
loop_
_entity_poly.entity_id
_entity_poly.type
_entity_poly.pdbx_seq_one_letter_code
_entity_poly.pdbx_strand_id
1 'polypeptide(L)'
;MSVWDDIADTPREAESLRLRSELMIAIEERVAGEDWPQAAVGKRLGLSESRVSELLQGKISKFPLDVLVGIAAELGIRLKVAECDRPLKTYSLAEVTRMVLPPDLNDPEGWLARYLRAGKIGGYKIGRTWRMTQQDVEDLITSTRTRTDTAVADENRRGLSRRSRMLRMP
;
A
#
# COMPACT_ATOMS: atom_id res chain seq x y z
N MET A 1 13.31 -8.80 -14.60
CA MET A 1 13.98 -7.97 -15.61
C MET A 1 12.93 -7.05 -16.17
N SER A 2 13.04 -5.77 -15.88
CA SER A 2 12.15 -4.73 -16.39
C SER A 2 12.74 -4.15 -17.68
N VAL A 3 11.89 -3.55 -18.52
CA VAL A 3 12.32 -2.85 -19.75
C VAL A 3 13.37 -1.78 -19.45
N TRP A 4 13.35 -1.18 -18.26
CA TRP A 4 14.30 -0.16 -17.85
C TRP A 4 15.68 -0.74 -17.51
N ASP A 5 15.73 -1.97 -16.98
CA ASP A 5 16.98 -2.68 -16.69
C ASP A 5 17.74 -3.04 -17.98
N ASP A 6 17.03 -3.17 -19.09
CA ASP A 6 17.59 -3.52 -20.40
C ASP A 6 18.16 -2.31 -21.16
N ILE A 7 17.70 -1.09 -20.82
CA ILE A 7 18.02 0.15 -21.54
C ILE A 7 19.00 1.03 -20.75
N ALA A 8 19.04 0.90 -19.42
CA ALA A 8 19.89 1.72 -18.56
C ALA A 8 21.25 1.08 -18.28
N ASP A 9 22.29 1.91 -18.14
CA ASP A 9 23.64 1.42 -17.82
C ASP A 9 23.78 1.05 -16.33
N THR A 10 22.89 1.57 -15.48
CA THR A 10 22.94 1.33 -14.03
C THR A 10 21.54 1.12 -13.43
N PRO A 11 21.41 0.37 -12.32
CA PRO A 11 20.12 0.22 -11.62
C PRO A 11 19.52 1.56 -11.17
N ARG A 12 20.38 2.52 -10.78
CA ARG A 12 19.94 3.87 -10.42
C ARG A 12 19.30 4.61 -11.60
N GLU A 13 19.88 4.46 -12.78
CA GLU A 13 19.36 5.07 -13.99
C GLU A 13 18.06 4.38 -14.44
N ALA A 14 17.99 3.05 -14.37
CA ALA A 14 16.78 2.28 -14.64
C ALA A 14 15.60 2.78 -13.79
N GLU A 15 15.80 2.90 -12.47
CA GLU A 15 14.77 3.44 -11.56
C GLU A 15 14.42 4.90 -11.86
N SER A 16 15.42 5.73 -12.19
CA SER A 16 15.18 7.11 -12.58
C SER A 16 14.33 7.21 -13.86
N LEU A 17 14.57 6.37 -14.86
CA LEU A 17 13.76 6.32 -16.09
C LEU A 17 12.35 5.80 -15.80
N ARG A 18 12.23 4.74 -15.01
CA ARG A 18 10.96 4.18 -14.55
C ARG A 18 10.09 5.24 -13.88
N LEU A 19 10.62 5.92 -12.86
CA LEU A 19 9.89 6.94 -12.10
C LEU A 19 9.54 8.16 -12.95
N ARG A 20 10.46 8.62 -13.80
CA ARG A 20 10.18 9.74 -14.72
C ARG A 20 9.07 9.37 -15.70
N SER A 21 9.07 8.16 -16.24
CA SER A 21 8.02 7.69 -17.14
C SER A 21 6.67 7.60 -16.44
N GLU A 22 6.61 7.00 -15.24
CA GLU A 22 5.37 6.90 -14.47
C GLU A 22 4.79 8.30 -14.16
N LEU A 23 5.65 9.26 -13.81
CA LEU A 23 5.23 10.64 -13.56
C LEU A 23 4.73 11.36 -14.81
N MET A 24 5.42 11.23 -15.94
CA MET A 24 4.99 11.87 -17.19
C MET A 24 3.61 11.37 -17.63
N ILE A 25 3.37 10.06 -17.53
CA ILE A 25 2.05 9.46 -17.82
C ILE A 25 0.98 10.04 -16.90
N ALA A 26 1.22 10.05 -15.58
CA ALA A 26 0.24 10.57 -14.63
C ALA A 26 -0.06 12.07 -14.85
N ILE A 27 0.95 12.86 -15.22
CA ILE A 27 0.81 14.28 -15.55
C ILE A 27 -0.01 14.45 -16.82
N GLU A 28 0.30 13.70 -17.88
CA GLU A 28 -0.42 13.74 -19.16
C GLU A 28 -1.90 13.38 -18.96
N GLU A 29 -2.19 12.28 -18.26
CA GLU A 29 -3.55 11.85 -17.95
C GLU A 29 -4.31 12.92 -17.16
N ARG A 30 -3.67 13.57 -16.19
CA ARG A 30 -4.31 14.64 -15.42
C ARG A 30 -4.63 15.85 -16.29
N VAL A 31 -3.70 16.26 -17.15
CA VAL A 31 -3.91 17.39 -18.05
C VAL A 31 -5.02 17.08 -19.06
N ALA A 32 -5.04 15.86 -19.61
CA ALA A 32 -6.08 15.42 -20.54
C ALA A 32 -7.48 15.36 -19.89
N GLY A 33 -7.57 15.01 -18.60
CA GLY A 33 -8.84 14.96 -17.86
C GLY A 33 -9.47 16.32 -17.56
N GLU A 34 -8.73 17.43 -17.66
CA GLU A 34 -9.23 18.78 -17.36
C GLU A 34 -9.52 19.64 -18.60
N ASP A 35 -9.36 19.10 -19.82
CA ASP A 35 -9.67 19.74 -21.11
C ASP A 35 -9.01 21.13 -21.29
N TRP A 36 -7.83 21.33 -20.69
CA TRP A 36 -7.13 22.60 -20.74
C TRP A 36 -6.41 22.80 -22.07
N PRO A 37 -6.56 23.98 -22.71
CA PRO A 37 -5.68 24.35 -23.81
C PRO A 37 -4.24 24.46 -23.31
N GLN A 38 -3.28 24.06 -24.14
CA GLN A 38 -1.85 23.95 -23.77
C GLN A 38 -1.25 25.25 -23.18
N ALA A 39 -1.72 26.41 -23.64
CA ALA A 39 -1.32 27.71 -23.10
C ALA A 39 -1.81 27.93 -21.65
N ALA A 40 -2.97 27.39 -21.28
CA ALA A 40 -3.48 27.42 -19.91
C ALA A 40 -2.68 26.49 -18.99
N VAL A 41 -2.29 25.31 -19.50
CA VAL A 41 -1.38 24.38 -18.80
C VAL A 41 -0.06 25.08 -18.49
N GLY A 42 0.53 25.77 -19.47
CA GLY A 42 1.78 26.52 -19.30
C GLY A 42 1.68 27.60 -18.22
N LYS A 43 0.61 28.40 -18.26
CA LYS A 43 0.37 29.43 -17.23
C LYS A 43 0.20 28.85 -15.84
N ARG A 44 -0.54 27.74 -15.70
CA ARG A 44 -0.79 27.09 -14.42
C ARG A 44 0.46 26.46 -13.83
N LEU A 45 1.29 25.86 -14.68
CA LEU A 45 2.53 25.18 -14.26
C LEU A 45 3.76 26.10 -14.24
N GLY A 46 3.62 27.36 -14.65
CA GLY A 46 4.77 28.27 -14.80
C GLY A 46 5.75 27.85 -15.89
N LEU A 47 5.29 27.10 -16.90
CA LEU A 47 6.11 26.57 -18.00
C LEU A 47 5.83 27.32 -19.31
N SER A 48 6.86 27.44 -20.15
CA SER A 48 6.68 27.93 -21.51
C SER A 48 5.89 26.91 -22.35
N GLU A 49 5.17 27.37 -23.38
CA GLU A 49 4.40 26.50 -24.27
C GLU A 49 5.26 25.41 -24.93
N SER A 50 6.49 25.75 -25.32
CA SER A 50 7.46 24.78 -25.84
C SER A 50 7.77 23.70 -24.80
N ARG A 51 7.98 24.07 -23.53
CA ARG A 51 8.28 23.10 -22.48
C ARG A 51 7.07 22.23 -22.12
N VAL A 52 5.86 22.79 -22.17
CA VAL A 52 4.63 21.99 -22.05
C VAL A 52 4.55 20.98 -23.21
N SER A 53 4.87 21.39 -24.44
CA SER A 53 4.89 20.48 -25.59
C SER A 53 5.87 19.34 -25.40
N GLU A 54 7.09 19.63 -24.93
CA GLU A 54 8.09 18.59 -24.65
C GLU A 54 7.66 17.62 -23.56
N LEU A 55 6.94 18.12 -22.54
CA LEU A 55 6.38 17.31 -21.46
C LEU A 55 5.30 16.37 -22.00
N LEU A 56 4.32 16.89 -22.75
CA LEU A 56 3.23 16.11 -23.32
C LEU A 56 3.67 15.18 -24.46
N GLN A 57 4.82 15.45 -25.09
CA GLN A 57 5.45 14.54 -26.06
C GLN A 57 6.31 13.46 -25.40
N GLY A 58 6.39 13.40 -24.06
CA GLY A 58 7.14 12.37 -23.35
C GLY A 58 8.66 12.47 -23.51
N LYS A 59 9.23 13.67 -23.73
CA LYS A 59 10.69 13.86 -23.86
C LYS A 59 11.43 13.68 -22.53
N ILE A 60 11.48 12.46 -22.03
CA ILE A 60 11.95 12.05 -20.70
C ILE A 60 13.37 12.51 -20.36
N SER A 61 14.24 12.64 -21.36
CA SER A 61 15.62 13.13 -21.19
C SER A 61 15.71 14.62 -20.85
N LYS A 62 14.67 15.40 -21.15
CA LYS A 62 14.62 16.86 -20.90
C LYS A 62 14.06 17.24 -19.53
N PHE A 63 13.55 16.27 -18.79
CA PHE A 63 12.89 16.46 -17.51
C PHE A 63 13.61 15.67 -16.41
N PRO A 64 14.39 16.36 -15.57
CA PRO A 64 14.86 15.81 -14.31
C PRO A 64 13.68 15.35 -13.44
N LEU A 65 13.92 14.32 -12.61
CA LEU A 65 12.88 13.73 -11.77
C LEU A 65 12.27 14.76 -10.79
N ASP A 66 13.09 15.62 -10.20
CA ASP A 66 12.66 16.68 -9.28
C ASP A 66 11.70 17.67 -9.94
N VAL A 67 11.95 18.03 -11.19
CA VAL A 67 11.07 18.91 -11.97
C VAL A 67 9.70 18.26 -12.19
N LEU A 68 9.67 16.96 -12.52
CA LEU A 68 8.41 16.23 -12.69
C LEU A 68 7.64 16.10 -11.38
N VAL A 69 8.34 15.89 -10.26
CA VAL A 69 7.71 15.86 -8.93
C VAL A 69 7.06 17.21 -8.60
N GLY A 70 7.74 18.32 -8.92
CA GLY A 70 7.16 19.66 -8.74
C GLY A 70 5.90 19.87 -9.57
N ILE A 71 5.96 19.54 -10.87
CA ILE A 71 4.79 19.63 -11.76
C ILE A 71 3.64 18.75 -11.28
N ALA A 72 3.93 17.51 -10.88
CA ALA A 72 2.94 16.58 -10.35
C ALA A 72 2.26 17.17 -9.09
N ALA A 73 3.02 17.79 -8.19
CA ALA A 73 2.49 18.42 -6.99
C ALA A 73 1.53 19.59 -7.31
N GLU A 74 1.88 20.46 -8.28
CA GLU A 74 1.00 21.55 -8.75
C GLU A 74 -0.32 21.04 -9.35
N LEU A 75 -0.28 19.85 -9.94
CA LEU A 75 -1.45 19.14 -10.44
C LEU A 75 -2.17 18.34 -9.35
N GLY A 76 -1.75 18.40 -8.09
CA GLY A 76 -2.35 17.64 -6.98
C GLY A 76 -2.14 16.12 -7.08
N ILE A 77 -1.15 15.67 -7.86
CA ILE A 77 -0.73 14.27 -7.94
C ILE A 77 0.19 13.99 -6.75
N ARG A 78 -0.13 12.94 -5.98
CA ARG A 78 0.63 12.53 -4.80
C ARG A 78 1.42 11.27 -5.11
N LEU A 79 2.74 11.35 -5.01
CA LEU A 79 3.60 10.16 -5.08
C LEU A 79 3.51 9.36 -3.79
N LYS A 80 3.54 8.04 -3.93
CA LYS A 80 3.72 7.10 -2.82
C LYS A 80 4.99 6.32 -3.06
N VAL A 81 5.85 6.26 -2.06
CA VAL A 81 7.05 5.42 -2.08
C VAL A 81 6.70 4.11 -1.37
N ALA A 82 7.02 3.00 -2.03
CA ALA A 82 6.91 1.66 -1.47
C ALA A 82 8.26 0.96 -1.58
N GLU A 83 8.60 0.15 -0.59
CA GLU A 83 9.79 -0.71 -0.66
C GLU A 83 9.51 -1.89 -1.59
N CYS A 84 10.23 -1.96 -2.70
CA CYS A 84 9.98 -2.95 -3.75
C CYS A 84 10.67 -4.30 -3.48
N ASP A 85 11.70 -4.33 -2.64
CA ASP A 85 12.42 -5.55 -2.25
C ASP A 85 12.13 -5.89 -0.79
N ARG A 86 10.89 -6.31 -0.54
CA ARG A 86 10.61 -7.12 0.64
C ARG A 86 10.72 -8.56 0.15
N PRO A 87 11.75 -9.35 0.55
CA PRO A 87 11.75 -10.77 0.21
C PRO A 87 10.40 -11.35 0.64
N LEU A 88 9.79 -12.18 -0.20
CA LEU A 88 8.50 -12.80 0.10
C LEU A 88 8.61 -13.56 1.43
N LYS A 89 8.24 -12.91 2.53
CA LYS A 89 8.19 -13.53 3.84
C LYS A 89 6.93 -14.36 3.88
N THR A 90 7.13 -15.66 3.95
CA THR A 90 6.07 -16.64 4.06
C THR A 90 6.10 -17.23 5.45
N TYR A 91 4.93 -17.34 6.05
CA TYR A 91 4.75 -17.80 7.41
C TYR A 91 3.90 -19.07 7.37
N SER A 92 4.27 -20.05 8.19
CA SER A 92 3.40 -21.15 8.56
C SER A 92 2.32 -20.68 9.53
N LEU A 93 1.21 -21.42 9.65
CA LEU A 93 0.16 -21.10 10.62
C LEU A 93 0.67 -21.05 12.06
N ALA A 94 1.62 -21.93 12.40
CA ALA A 94 2.27 -21.98 13.70
C ALA A 94 3.07 -20.70 14.00
N GLU A 95 3.76 -20.14 13.00
CA GLU A 95 4.51 -18.89 13.14
C GLU A 95 3.56 -17.69 13.29
N VAL A 96 2.53 -17.60 12.43
CA VAL A 96 1.52 -16.53 12.51
C VAL A 96 0.80 -16.54 13.86
N THR A 97 0.46 -17.73 14.34
CA THR A 97 -0.14 -17.94 15.67
C THR A 97 0.70 -17.30 16.76
N ARG A 98 2.00 -17.60 16.80
CA ARG A 98 2.92 -17.07 17.81
C ARG A 98 3.13 -15.56 17.70
N MET A 99 3.02 -15.00 16.50
CA MET A 99 3.30 -13.60 16.24
C MET A 99 2.10 -12.68 16.49
N VAL A 100 0.89 -13.12 16.15
CA VAL A 100 -0.29 -12.23 16.03
C VAL A 100 -1.43 -12.61 16.96
N LEU A 101 -1.62 -13.90 17.25
CA LEU A 101 -2.77 -14.37 18.00
C LEU A 101 -2.49 -14.36 19.51
N PRO A 102 -3.53 -14.11 20.34
CA PRO A 102 -3.36 -14.14 21.79
C PRO A 102 -3.04 -15.57 22.26
N PRO A 103 -2.13 -15.72 23.25
CA PRO A 103 -1.62 -17.03 23.65
C PRO A 103 -2.66 -17.92 24.37
N ASP A 104 -3.75 -17.32 24.87
CA ASP A 104 -4.85 -18.00 25.55
C ASP A 104 -5.95 -18.51 24.60
N LEU A 105 -5.82 -18.26 23.29
CA LEU A 105 -6.77 -18.77 22.31
C LEU A 105 -6.70 -20.30 22.24
N ASN A 106 -7.86 -20.96 22.37
CA ASN A 106 -7.94 -22.40 22.20
C ASN A 106 -7.86 -22.79 20.71
N ASP A 107 -6.95 -23.68 20.36
CA ASP A 107 -6.65 -24.12 18.98
C ASP A 107 -6.49 -22.97 17.95
N PRO A 108 -5.44 -22.14 18.10
CA PRO A 108 -5.23 -20.98 17.24
C PRO A 108 -4.91 -21.36 15.78
N GLU A 109 -4.19 -22.46 15.55
CA GLU A 109 -3.89 -22.95 14.21
C GLU A 109 -5.14 -23.49 13.50
N GLY A 110 -5.99 -24.25 14.21
CA GLY A 110 -7.26 -24.71 13.68
C GLY A 110 -8.23 -23.56 13.41
N TRP A 111 -8.21 -22.51 14.24
CA TRP A 111 -8.96 -21.29 13.99
C TRP A 111 -8.51 -20.62 12.68
N LEU A 112 -7.20 -20.43 12.45
CA LEU A 112 -6.67 -19.87 11.21
C LEU A 112 -7.02 -20.74 10.00
N ALA A 113 -6.83 -22.06 10.09
CA ALA A 113 -7.15 -22.98 9.01
C ALA A 113 -8.64 -22.92 8.63
N ARG A 114 -9.54 -22.75 9.61
CA ARG A 114 -10.98 -22.59 9.36
C ARG A 114 -11.30 -21.29 8.64
N TYR A 115 -10.67 -20.18 9.03
CA TYR A 115 -10.87 -18.89 8.38
C TYR A 115 -10.30 -18.84 6.96
N LEU A 116 -9.15 -19.48 6.73
CA LEU A 116 -8.56 -19.67 5.40
C LEU A 116 -9.47 -20.51 4.49
N ARG A 117 -9.96 -21.65 4.97
CA ARG A 117 -10.91 -22.49 4.22
C ARG A 117 -12.22 -21.78 3.90
N ALA A 118 -12.66 -20.88 4.78
CA ALA A 118 -13.86 -20.08 4.59
C ALA A 118 -13.63 -18.83 3.71
N GLY A 119 -12.41 -18.58 3.23
CA GLY A 119 -12.07 -17.42 2.40
C GLY A 119 -12.16 -16.07 3.13
N LYS A 120 -12.14 -16.07 4.46
CA LYS A 120 -12.29 -14.85 5.28
C LYS A 120 -10.99 -14.10 5.49
N ILE A 121 -9.87 -14.78 5.32
CA ILE A 121 -8.52 -14.23 5.43
C ILE A 121 -7.69 -14.75 4.26
N GLY A 122 -6.72 -13.95 3.82
CA GLY A 122 -5.81 -14.31 2.75
C GLY A 122 -4.81 -15.39 3.16
N GLY A 123 -4.39 -16.19 2.19
CA GLY A 123 -3.39 -17.23 2.35
C GLY A 123 -3.45 -18.24 1.21
N TYR A 124 -2.40 -19.03 1.06
CA TYR A 124 -2.25 -19.96 -0.05
C TYR A 124 -1.81 -21.34 0.44
N LYS A 125 -2.16 -22.38 -0.31
CA LYS A 125 -1.92 -23.76 0.08
C LYS A 125 -0.81 -24.35 -0.78
N ILE A 126 0.26 -24.80 -0.14
CA ILE A 126 1.32 -25.59 -0.79
C ILE A 126 1.21 -27.03 -0.27
N GLY A 127 0.78 -27.95 -1.14
CA GLY A 127 0.55 -29.35 -0.77
C GLY A 127 -0.48 -29.49 0.36
N ARG A 128 -0.04 -29.99 1.51
CA ARG A 128 -0.89 -30.18 2.70
C ARG A 128 -0.83 -29.00 3.69
N THR A 129 -0.02 -27.99 3.40
CA THR A 129 0.31 -26.93 4.34
C THR A 129 -0.23 -25.59 3.86
N TRP A 130 -0.90 -24.88 4.76
CA TRP A 130 -1.27 -23.48 4.54
C TRP A 130 -0.09 -22.57 4.85
N ARG A 131 0.10 -21.57 4.01
CA ARG A 131 1.11 -20.53 4.12
C ARG A 131 0.41 -19.17 4.02
N MET A 132 0.93 -18.20 4.74
CA MET A 132 0.48 -16.82 4.70
C MET A 132 1.65 -15.94 4.29
N THR A 133 1.43 -15.00 3.38
CA THR A 133 2.40 -13.96 3.06
C THR A 133 2.45 -12.91 4.16
N GLN A 134 3.49 -12.08 4.19
CA GLN A 134 3.54 -10.91 5.07
C GLN A 134 2.30 -10.02 4.92
N GLN A 135 1.81 -9.82 3.69
CA GLN A 135 0.60 -9.03 3.44
C GLN A 135 -0.64 -9.69 4.05
N ASP A 136 -0.81 -11.01 3.89
CA ASP A 136 -1.94 -11.74 4.50
C ASP A 136 -1.96 -11.59 6.04
N VAL A 137 -0.78 -11.58 6.65
CA VAL A 137 -0.61 -11.37 8.10
C VAL A 137 -0.89 -9.91 8.50
N GLU A 138 -0.41 -8.93 7.73
CA GLU A 138 -0.71 -7.51 7.94
C GLU A 138 -2.21 -7.20 7.80
N ASP A 139 -2.88 -7.82 6.82
CA ASP A 139 -4.32 -7.72 6.60
C ASP A 139 -5.12 -8.39 7.72
N LEU A 140 -4.64 -9.51 8.27
CA LEU A 140 -5.21 -10.15 9.46
C LEU A 140 -5.15 -9.22 10.68
N ILE A 141 -4.03 -8.53 10.90
CA ILE A 141 -3.89 -7.55 12.00
C ILE A 141 -4.84 -6.38 11.78
N THR A 142 -4.89 -5.85 10.55
CA THR A 142 -5.71 -4.69 10.19
C THR A 142 -7.20 -4.97 10.32
N SER A 143 -7.66 -6.13 9.83
CA SER A 143 -9.07 -6.55 9.95
C SER A 143 -9.50 -6.85 11.39
N THR A 144 -8.56 -7.27 12.25
CA THR A 144 -8.83 -7.53 13.67
C THR A 144 -8.91 -6.25 14.50
N ARG A 145 -8.16 -5.20 14.15
CA ARG A 145 -8.25 -3.87 14.81
C ARG A 145 -9.65 -3.26 14.72
N THR A 146 -10.31 -3.37 13.56
CA THR A 146 -11.68 -2.86 13.36
C THR A 146 -12.72 -3.58 14.24
N ARG A 147 -12.47 -4.85 14.58
CA ARG A 147 -13.34 -5.65 15.46
C ARG A 147 -13.13 -5.33 16.93
N THR A 148 -11.91 -5.04 17.36
CA THR A 148 -11.60 -4.73 18.75
C THR A 148 -12.17 -3.37 19.17
N ASP A 149 -12.13 -2.35 18.31
CA ASP A 149 -12.76 -1.06 18.63
C ASP A 149 -14.29 -1.17 18.79
N THR A 150 -14.92 -2.07 18.04
CA THR A 150 -16.37 -2.30 18.18
C THR A 150 -16.70 -3.14 19.42
N ALA A 151 -15.87 -4.13 19.76
CA ALA A 151 -16.04 -4.97 20.95
C ALA A 151 -15.77 -4.20 22.25
N VAL A 152 -14.71 -3.38 22.30
CA VAL A 152 -14.38 -2.54 23.46
C VAL A 152 -15.40 -1.39 23.63
N ALA A 153 -15.95 -0.86 22.53
CA ALA A 153 -17.01 0.16 22.58
C ALA A 153 -18.40 -0.38 22.99
N ASP A 154 -18.69 -1.67 22.74
CA ASP A 154 -19.93 -2.32 23.18
C ASP A 154 -19.79 -2.87 24.62
N GLU A 155 -18.60 -3.34 25.01
CA GLU A 155 -18.29 -3.77 26.38
C GLU A 155 -18.23 -2.61 27.38
N ASN A 156 -17.73 -1.43 26.97
CA ASN A 156 -17.83 -0.21 27.79
C ASN A 156 -19.26 0.34 27.89
N ARG A 157 -20.15 0.03 26.94
CA ARG A 157 -21.58 0.42 26.99
C ARG A 157 -22.42 -0.54 27.81
N ARG A 158 -22.12 -1.84 27.78
CA ARG A 158 -22.77 -2.88 28.59
C ARG A 158 -22.01 -3.04 29.89
N GLY A 159 -22.17 -2.04 30.75
CA GLY A 159 -21.34 -1.80 31.93
C GLY A 159 -20.94 -3.05 32.72
N LEU A 160 -19.68 -3.03 33.17
CA LEU A 160 -19.11 -3.80 34.27
C LEU A 160 -19.91 -5.05 34.66
N SER A 161 -19.51 -6.20 34.10
CA SER A 161 -19.96 -7.52 34.55
C SER A 161 -19.99 -7.61 36.07
N ARG A 162 -21.02 -8.26 36.62
CA ARG A 162 -21.25 -8.44 38.08
C ARG A 162 -20.02 -8.93 38.84
N ARG A 163 -19.11 -9.67 38.19
CA ARG A 163 -17.85 -10.14 38.79
C ARG A 163 -16.87 -9.01 39.12
N SER A 164 -16.81 -7.96 38.31
CA SER A 164 -15.90 -6.82 38.53
C SER A 164 -16.36 -5.89 39.66
N ARG A 165 -17.62 -6.00 40.09
CA ARG A 165 -18.18 -5.22 41.19
C ARG A 165 -17.84 -5.80 42.58
N MET A 166 -17.37 -7.05 42.66
CA MET A 166 -17.02 -7.72 43.92
C MET A 166 -15.56 -7.54 44.36
N LEU A 167 -14.66 -7.03 43.50
CA LEU A 167 -13.22 -6.91 43.79
C LEU A 167 -12.79 -5.52 44.31
N ARG A 168 -13.72 -4.64 44.68
CA ARG A 168 -13.42 -3.38 45.36
C ARG A 168 -14.50 -3.01 46.37
N MET A 169 -14.32 -3.41 47.61
CA MET A 169 -14.77 -2.72 48.82
C MET A 169 -13.86 -3.21 49.98
N PRO A 170 -13.58 -2.36 50.99
CA PRO A 170 -12.30 -2.27 51.72
C PRO A 170 -11.96 -3.44 52.63
#